data_AF-A0A9W6YK60-F1
#
_entry.id   AF-A0A9W6YK60-F1
#
_cell.length_a   1.000
_cell.length_b   1.000
_cell.length_c   1.000
_cell.angle_alpha   90.00
_cell.angle_beta   90.00
_cell.angle_gamma   90.00
#
_symmetry.space_group_name_H-M   'P 1'
#
loop_
_entity.id
_entity.type
_entity.pdbx_description
1 polymer ?
#
loop_
_entity_poly.entity_id
_entity_poly.type
_entity_poly.pdbx_seq_one_letter_code
_entity_poly.pdbx_strand_id
1 'polypeptide(L)'
;MKTSVVGMAAVVVALLARSMQGIAAAVTTSWPSLRFHFTLKRSSMKAYGESEFDMYVNPIVSSNQANVLYDVFATFTEGTTLYNYTLIDDIAHSSSTPYSGGSSDGNSATSTVSCLDSEAGKIPAINAIVDGINKATAVSASASTPIPCSSGSLFKVTVNGIDFALCSSGSTGFTLQGTDIDIGAEFLESAIDIRTPTTIGKGECMKVATASSVTSIGKSLLTGHTISNSARSLKTAFGFSFRDKSVCTCKSKPRPCIFIHGLGVKQEVAENEDWFSYWGESIKGHTPCCTSVKFAHLNTVNNTWTSKTQQHKVCDRALAVSNTSSTTVIEDTIVVTHSMGNLMFAGALATGKCSLASSSTWVGMAGPMVGSMASDFVQESCAGETNRVWEEIGDITGRCPPNTGLKSLAYQNGAFSSKRLGAAYTAAQKAYRDNVYALMCGRAYSGLTSKYQAKFWVLGHTIPHKSNKNDGMVEFQSCAPGIPASKFGDNYRDRFYVTRLNHYDMQFLAGDGILDEMKMPVKWFECLL
;
A
#
# COMPACT_ATOMS: atom_id res chain seq x y z
N MET A 1 14.78 -21.15 82.62
CA MET A 1 14.75 -19.75 83.11
C MET A 1 15.90 -19.01 82.43
N LYS A 2 15.56 -17.99 81.64
CA LYS A 2 16.40 -16.95 81.00
C LYS A 2 17.63 -17.36 80.16
N THR A 3 17.39 -17.25 78.86
CA THR A 3 18.28 -17.05 77.71
C THR A 3 19.03 -15.72 77.75
N SER A 4 20.31 -15.72 77.36
CA SER A 4 20.93 -14.74 76.44
C SER A 4 22.38 -15.14 76.15
N VAL A 5 22.73 -15.48 74.89
CA VAL A 5 24.12 -15.45 74.41
C VAL A 5 24.14 -15.04 72.93
N VAL A 6 24.99 -14.04 72.70
CA VAL A 6 25.48 -13.40 71.47
C VAL A 6 26.41 -14.35 70.67
N GLY A 7 26.49 -14.21 69.34
CA GLY A 7 27.76 -14.49 68.64
C GLY A 7 27.69 -15.12 67.23
N MET A 8 27.98 -14.28 66.23
CA MET A 8 28.84 -14.52 65.04
C MET A 8 28.86 -15.92 64.38
N ALA A 9 28.39 -16.00 63.13
CA ALA A 9 28.70 -17.09 62.20
C ALA A 9 29.72 -16.62 61.14
N ALA A 10 30.74 -17.44 60.95
CA ALA A 10 31.97 -17.16 60.25
C ALA A 10 31.89 -17.31 58.71
N VAL A 11 32.77 -16.56 58.06
CA VAL A 11 33.15 -16.60 56.65
C VAL A 11 33.94 -17.88 56.36
N VAL A 12 33.66 -18.54 55.23
CA VAL A 12 34.58 -19.51 54.61
C VAL A 12 34.95 -19.03 53.21
N VAL A 13 36.24 -18.71 53.07
CA VAL A 13 36.95 -18.48 51.81
C VAL A 13 37.49 -19.82 51.31
N ALA A 14 37.32 -20.11 50.03
CA ALA A 14 38.14 -21.09 49.32
C ALA A 14 38.65 -20.48 48.01
N LEU A 15 39.94 -20.18 47.98
CA LEU A 15 40.74 -19.87 46.80
C LEU A 15 41.23 -21.18 46.18
N LEU A 16 41.05 -21.36 44.87
CA LEU A 16 42.02 -22.07 44.04
C LEU A 16 42.14 -21.37 42.68
N ALA A 17 43.38 -21.04 42.34
CA ALA A 17 43.78 -20.27 41.18
C ALA A 17 44.23 -21.17 40.02
N ARG A 18 44.04 -20.62 38.80
CA ARG A 18 44.73 -20.90 37.53
C ARG A 18 44.43 -22.21 36.79
N SER A 19 43.70 -22.05 35.69
CA SER A 19 44.28 -22.22 34.34
C SER A 19 43.72 -21.15 33.38
N MET A 20 44.50 -20.08 33.17
CA MET A 20 44.40 -19.29 31.95
C MET A 20 45.05 -20.12 30.84
N GLN A 21 44.24 -20.82 30.08
CA GLN A 21 44.60 -21.28 28.74
C GLN A 21 43.56 -20.69 27.81
N GLY A 22 44.04 -19.86 26.89
CA GLY A 22 43.24 -19.11 25.95
C GLY A 22 42.27 -20.03 25.23
N ILE A 23 40.99 -19.90 25.56
CA ILE A 23 39.95 -20.12 24.57
C ILE A 23 40.11 -18.93 23.64
N ALA A 24 40.85 -19.14 22.54
CA ALA A 24 40.65 -18.34 21.36
C ALA A 24 39.14 -18.24 21.18
N ALA A 25 38.59 -17.02 21.26
CA ALA A 25 37.19 -16.78 20.99
C ALA A 25 36.90 -17.47 19.65
N ALA A 26 36.19 -18.60 19.71
CA ALA A 26 35.64 -19.19 18.52
C ALA A 26 34.63 -18.16 18.05
N VAL A 27 35.03 -17.35 17.07
CA VAL A 27 34.14 -16.47 16.33
C VAL A 27 33.09 -17.40 15.77
N THR A 28 31.95 -17.50 16.44
CA THR A 28 30.83 -18.24 15.92
C THR A 28 30.46 -17.57 14.61
N THR A 29 30.52 -18.36 13.55
CA THR A 29 30.13 -18.05 12.17
C THR A 29 28.61 -17.83 12.05
N SER A 30 27.99 -17.17 13.03
CA SER A 30 26.58 -16.82 13.05
C SER A 30 26.40 -15.46 12.39
N TRP A 31 25.49 -15.38 11.43
CA TRP A 31 25.09 -14.09 10.88
C TRP A 31 24.53 -13.21 12.00
N PRO A 32 24.82 -11.90 12.00
CA PRO A 32 24.33 -11.00 13.04
C PRO A 32 22.83 -10.75 12.85
N SER A 33 22.13 -10.53 13.97
CA SER A 33 20.83 -9.87 13.95
C SER A 33 20.99 -8.42 13.52
N LEU A 34 19.97 -7.87 12.87
CA LEU A 34 20.02 -6.51 12.32
C LEU A 34 18.90 -5.66 12.91
N ARG A 35 19.19 -4.38 13.11
CA ARG A 35 18.18 -3.34 13.26
C ARG A 35 18.13 -2.54 11.97
N PHE A 36 17.00 -2.56 11.29
CA PHE A 36 16.71 -1.69 10.16
C PHE A 36 15.96 -0.45 10.65
N HIS A 37 16.58 0.72 10.50
CA HIS A 37 15.96 2.02 10.74
C HIS A 37 15.44 2.57 9.40
N PHE A 38 14.14 2.84 9.32
CA PHE A 38 13.51 3.37 8.11
C PHE A 38 13.20 4.86 8.27
N THR A 39 13.50 5.65 7.24
CA THR A 39 13.13 7.06 7.13
C THR A 39 12.31 7.27 5.86
N LEU A 40 11.00 7.38 6.01
CA LEU A 40 10.05 7.62 4.93
C LEU A 40 9.99 9.11 4.60
N LYS A 41 10.35 9.47 3.37
CA LYS A 41 10.40 10.87 2.91
C LYS A 41 9.05 11.40 2.46
N ARG A 42 8.10 10.52 2.16
CA ARG A 42 6.76 10.87 1.68
C ARG A 42 5.72 10.68 2.78
N SER A 43 4.91 11.72 3.02
CA SER A 43 3.79 11.67 3.96
C SER A 43 2.74 10.61 3.61
N SER A 44 2.59 10.28 2.33
CA SER A 44 1.67 9.23 1.86
C SER A 44 2.13 7.82 2.23
N MET A 45 3.40 7.58 2.55
CA MET A 45 3.95 6.24 2.83
C MET A 45 3.94 5.86 4.32
N LYS A 46 3.48 6.75 5.20
CA LYS A 46 3.54 6.56 6.66
C LYS A 46 3.00 5.19 7.11
N ALA A 47 3.79 4.50 7.92
CA ALA A 47 3.42 3.25 8.56
C ALA A 47 2.79 3.57 9.92
N TYR A 48 1.51 3.29 10.10
CA TYR A 48 0.79 3.60 11.36
C TYR A 48 0.92 5.06 11.83
N GLY A 49 1.01 6.01 10.88
CA GLY A 49 1.19 7.44 11.16
C GLY A 49 2.65 7.90 11.29
N GLU A 50 3.59 6.96 11.42
CA GLU A 50 5.01 7.21 11.61
C GLU A 50 5.76 7.31 10.28
N SER A 51 6.72 8.24 10.22
CA SER A 51 7.69 8.36 9.10
C SER A 51 9.05 7.78 9.43
N GLU A 52 9.34 7.54 10.71
CA GLU A 52 10.59 6.94 11.18
C GLU A 52 10.27 5.79 12.13
N PHE A 53 10.86 4.63 11.91
CA PHE A 53 10.63 3.46 12.75
C PHE A 53 11.75 2.42 12.58
N ASP A 54 11.82 1.52 13.54
CA ASP A 54 12.78 0.42 13.55
C ASP A 54 12.10 -0.92 13.34
N MET A 55 12.77 -1.80 12.60
CA MET A 55 12.43 -3.21 12.49
C MET A 55 13.65 -4.04 12.89
N TYR A 56 13.43 -5.03 13.74
CA TYR A 56 14.50 -5.88 14.27
C TYR A 56 14.38 -7.28 13.69
N VAL A 57 15.51 -7.88 13.34
CA VAL A 57 15.50 -9.12 12.58
C VAL A 57 16.57 -10.11 12.99
N ASN A 58 16.23 -11.40 12.96
CA ASN A 58 17.13 -12.50 13.28
C ASN A 58 17.35 -13.39 12.05
N PRO A 59 18.60 -13.73 11.70
CA PRO A 59 18.88 -14.56 10.53
C PRO A 59 18.64 -16.04 10.81
N ILE A 60 17.87 -16.67 9.93
CA ILE A 60 17.74 -18.12 9.76
C ILE A 60 18.58 -18.51 8.54
N VAL A 61 19.77 -19.03 8.80
CA VAL A 61 20.74 -19.42 7.76
C VAL A 61 20.68 -20.94 7.55
N SER A 62 20.64 -21.39 6.30
CA SER A 62 20.69 -22.82 5.98
C SER A 62 22.01 -23.44 6.47
N SER A 63 22.01 -24.74 6.74
CA SER A 63 23.20 -25.46 7.23
C SER A 63 24.44 -25.31 6.35
N ASN A 64 24.24 -25.22 5.03
CA ASN A 64 25.30 -24.98 4.04
C ASN A 64 25.59 -23.49 3.78
N GLN A 65 24.95 -22.57 4.51
CA GLN A 65 25.03 -21.11 4.35
C GLN A 65 24.68 -20.60 2.94
N ALA A 66 23.99 -21.41 2.13
CA ALA A 66 23.63 -21.05 0.76
C ALA A 66 22.36 -20.20 0.70
N ASN A 67 21.51 -20.25 1.74
CA ASN A 67 20.27 -19.47 1.80
C ASN A 67 20.13 -18.80 3.17
N VAL A 68 19.48 -17.64 3.17
CA VAL A 68 19.14 -16.89 4.39
C VAL A 68 17.69 -16.40 4.31
N LEU A 69 17.00 -16.51 5.43
CA LEU A 69 15.71 -15.89 5.70
C LEU A 69 15.86 -15.08 6.99
N TYR A 70 15.08 -14.03 7.17
CA TYR A 70 15.01 -13.29 8.42
C TYR A 70 13.62 -13.39 9.05
N ASP A 71 13.61 -13.74 10.33
CA ASP A 71 12.47 -13.47 11.21
C ASP A 71 12.48 -11.98 11.55
N VAL A 72 11.29 -11.38 11.67
CA VAL A 72 11.13 -9.93 11.75
C VAL A 72 10.17 -9.56 12.87
N PHE A 73 10.51 -8.48 13.56
CA PHE A 73 9.67 -7.84 14.56
C PHE A 73 9.66 -6.32 14.36
N ALA A 74 8.49 -5.71 14.50
CA ALA A 74 8.34 -4.26 14.60
C ALA A 74 7.14 -3.90 15.47
N THR A 75 7.21 -2.75 16.12
CA THR A 75 6.15 -2.23 16.97
C THR A 75 5.81 -0.80 16.57
N PHE A 76 4.52 -0.49 16.53
CA PHE A 76 4.00 0.81 16.18
C PHE A 76 2.93 1.24 17.18
N THR A 77 2.82 2.54 17.43
CA THR A 77 1.75 3.11 18.26
C THR A 77 0.93 4.05 17.40
N GLU A 78 -0.36 3.79 17.27
CA GLU A 78 -1.28 4.68 16.55
C GLU A 78 -2.47 5.01 17.46
N GLY A 79 -2.55 6.26 17.91
CA GLY A 79 -3.54 6.69 18.89
C GLY A 79 -3.39 5.93 20.21
N THR A 80 -4.43 5.20 20.60
CA THR A 80 -4.48 4.42 21.86
C THR A 80 -4.30 2.91 21.60
N THR A 81 -3.62 2.55 20.51
CA THR A 81 -3.44 1.15 20.12
C THR A 81 -1.98 0.89 19.78
N LEU A 82 -1.43 -0.16 20.37
CA LEU A 82 -0.13 -0.71 20.04
C LEU A 82 -0.32 -1.82 19.00
N TYR A 83 0.45 -1.76 17.93
CA TYR A 83 0.48 -2.77 16.88
C TYR A 83 1.85 -3.45 16.87
N ASN A 84 1.86 -4.78 16.87
CA ASN A 84 3.07 -5.55 16.62
C ASN A 84 2.95 -6.28 15.30
N TYR A 85 4.02 -6.18 14.51
CA TYR A 85 4.25 -6.95 13.31
C TYR A 85 5.27 -8.04 13.62
N THR A 86 4.93 -9.28 13.29
CA THR A 86 5.83 -10.44 13.45
C THR A 86 5.84 -11.27 12.19
N LEU A 87 7.03 -11.60 11.67
CA LEU A 87 7.24 -12.62 10.65
C LEU A 87 8.12 -13.72 11.25
N ILE A 88 7.57 -14.91 11.46
CA ILE A 88 8.28 -16.11 11.94
C ILE A 88 7.90 -17.28 11.06
N ASP A 89 8.84 -18.14 10.71
CA ASP A 89 8.60 -19.35 9.91
C ASP A 89 7.90 -19.07 8.57
N ASP A 90 8.25 -17.94 7.95
CA ASP A 90 7.64 -17.37 6.75
C ASP A 90 6.21 -16.83 6.93
N ILE A 91 5.64 -16.82 8.14
CA ILE A 91 4.24 -16.44 8.39
C ILE A 91 4.17 -15.06 9.06
N ALA A 92 3.51 -14.11 8.39
CA ALA A 92 3.34 -12.76 8.90
C ALA A 92 2.03 -12.59 9.69
N HIS A 93 2.14 -11.95 10.85
CA HIS A 93 1.04 -11.62 11.74
C HIS A 93 1.07 -10.14 12.09
N SER A 94 -0.11 -9.56 12.26
CA SER A 94 -0.32 -8.27 12.93
C SER A 94 -1.15 -8.52 14.18
N SER A 95 -0.65 -8.12 15.34
CA SER A 95 -1.44 -8.06 16.57
C SER A 95 -1.74 -6.62 16.95
N SER A 96 -2.91 -6.37 17.52
CA SER A 96 -3.25 -5.06 18.10
C SER A 96 -3.71 -5.20 19.55
N THR A 97 -3.27 -4.27 20.40
CA THR A 97 -3.62 -4.21 21.82
C THR A 97 -3.93 -2.77 22.21
N PRO A 98 -5.02 -2.53 22.98
CA PRO A 98 -5.22 -1.24 23.62
C PRO A 98 -3.98 -0.80 24.41
N TYR A 99 -3.63 0.47 24.28
CA TYR A 99 -2.43 1.07 24.87
C TYR A 99 -2.78 2.45 25.43
N SER A 100 -2.57 2.64 26.73
CA SER A 100 -2.79 3.92 27.43
C SER A 100 -1.48 4.61 27.80
N GLY A 101 -0.32 3.96 27.60
CA GLY A 101 0.99 4.47 27.98
C GLY A 101 1.28 4.35 29.48
N GLY A 102 0.42 3.65 30.22
CA GLY A 102 0.50 3.48 31.68
C GLY A 102 0.86 2.05 32.09
N SER A 103 1.37 1.90 33.31
CA SER A 103 1.79 0.61 33.88
C SER A 103 0.67 -0.41 34.10
N SER A 104 -0.60 -0.03 33.87
CA SER A 104 -1.79 -0.87 33.98
C SER A 104 -2.17 -1.61 32.68
N ASP A 105 -1.45 -1.37 31.57
CA ASP A 105 -1.78 -1.90 30.23
C ASP A 105 -1.56 -3.43 30.07
N GLY A 106 -1.05 -4.11 31.11
CA GLY A 106 -0.52 -5.48 30.99
C GLY A 106 -1.45 -6.67 31.30
N ASN A 107 -2.57 -6.52 32.01
CA ASN A 107 -3.22 -7.69 32.62
C ASN A 107 -4.62 -8.09 32.11
N SER A 108 -5.33 -7.27 31.33
CA SER A 108 -6.68 -7.60 30.82
C SER A 108 -6.95 -7.18 29.36
N ALA A 109 -5.97 -6.61 28.66
CA ALA A 109 -6.16 -6.15 27.29
C ALA A 109 -6.26 -7.33 26.32
N THR A 110 -7.45 -7.56 25.73
CA THR A 110 -7.64 -8.62 24.72
C THR A 110 -6.90 -8.23 23.45
N SER A 111 -5.84 -8.98 23.11
CA SER A 111 -5.12 -8.81 21.85
C SER A 111 -5.94 -9.40 20.71
N THR A 112 -6.04 -8.69 19.60
CA THR A 112 -6.53 -9.27 18.34
C THR A 112 -5.33 -9.60 17.46
N VAL A 113 -5.36 -10.76 16.79
CA VAL A 113 -4.29 -11.20 15.89
C VAL A 113 -4.91 -11.46 14.52
N SER A 114 -4.25 -10.99 13.47
CA SER A 114 -4.64 -11.17 12.07
C SER A 114 -3.45 -11.62 11.24
N CYS A 115 -3.70 -12.45 10.23
CA CYS A 115 -2.67 -12.80 9.25
C CYS A 115 -2.44 -11.59 8.33
N LEU A 116 -1.18 -11.39 7.94
CA LEU A 116 -0.83 -10.48 6.85
C LEU A 116 -0.44 -11.28 5.63
N ASP A 117 -0.87 -10.84 4.45
CA ASP A 117 -0.40 -11.41 3.19
C ASP A 117 0.93 -10.77 2.75
N SER A 118 1.58 -11.35 1.75
CA SER A 118 2.81 -10.81 1.14
C SER A 118 2.58 -9.47 0.44
N GLU A 119 1.34 -9.01 0.38
CA GLU A 119 0.87 -7.84 -0.34
C GLU A 119 0.53 -6.68 0.60
N ALA A 120 0.68 -6.81 1.91
CA ALA A 120 0.36 -5.80 2.94
C ALA A 120 0.80 -4.36 2.58
N GLY A 121 1.96 -4.19 1.93
CA GLY A 121 2.39 -2.95 1.27
C GLY A 121 2.73 -1.76 2.17
N LYS A 122 2.23 -1.72 3.41
CA LYS A 122 2.48 -0.67 4.42
C LYS A 122 3.63 -0.96 5.38
N ILE A 123 4.21 -2.14 5.30
CA ILE A 123 5.36 -2.55 6.12
C ILE A 123 6.48 -2.99 5.17
N PRO A 124 7.73 -2.53 5.37
CA PRO A 124 8.85 -2.95 4.53
C PRO A 124 9.05 -4.47 4.53
N ALA A 125 9.13 -5.05 3.35
CA ALA A 125 9.43 -6.47 3.17
C ALA A 125 10.94 -6.73 3.35
N ILE A 126 11.39 -6.98 4.59
CA ILE A 126 12.82 -7.20 4.91
C ILE A 126 13.45 -8.26 4.01
N ASN A 127 12.78 -9.40 3.82
CA ASN A 127 13.34 -10.48 3.02
C ASN A 127 13.50 -10.10 1.53
N ALA A 128 12.71 -9.15 1.01
CA ALA A 128 12.93 -8.59 -0.32
C ALA A 128 14.13 -7.61 -0.36
N ILE A 129 14.36 -6.86 0.72
CA ILE A 129 15.58 -6.03 0.87
C ILE A 129 16.82 -6.92 0.87
N VAL A 130 16.79 -8.02 1.63
CA VAL A 130 17.87 -9.01 1.72
C VAL A 130 18.14 -9.67 0.35
N ASP A 131 17.11 -10.06 -0.38
CA ASP A 131 17.25 -10.55 -1.76
C ASP A 131 17.90 -9.51 -2.68
N GLY A 132 17.48 -8.25 -2.59
CA GLY A 132 18.07 -7.13 -3.32
C GLY A 132 19.55 -6.92 -3.00
N ILE A 133 19.94 -7.00 -1.73
CA ILE A 133 21.34 -6.89 -1.28
C ILE A 133 22.19 -8.06 -1.81
N ASN A 134 21.63 -9.28 -1.85
CA ASN A 134 22.31 -10.42 -2.46
C ASN A 134 22.57 -10.21 -3.97
N LYS A 135 21.82 -9.33 -4.63
CA LYS A 135 21.97 -8.97 -6.05
C LYS A 135 22.70 -7.64 -6.26
N ALA A 136 23.31 -7.08 -5.22
CA ALA A 136 24.00 -5.80 -5.27
C ALA A 136 25.10 -5.77 -6.35
N THR A 137 25.20 -4.64 -7.06
CA THR A 137 26.21 -4.43 -8.11
C THR A 137 27.06 -3.21 -7.78
N ALA A 138 28.39 -3.32 -7.89
CA ALA A 138 29.28 -2.20 -7.60
C ALA A 138 29.10 -1.07 -8.63
N VAL A 139 29.00 0.18 -8.16
CA VAL A 139 28.81 1.36 -9.02
C VAL A 139 29.67 2.53 -8.54
N SER A 140 29.78 3.57 -9.36
CA SER A 140 30.31 4.87 -8.92
C SER A 140 29.21 5.91 -8.85
N ALA A 141 29.33 6.84 -7.89
CA ALA A 141 28.45 7.98 -7.80
C ALA A 141 28.60 8.82 -9.07
N SER A 142 27.49 9.19 -9.70
CA SER A 142 27.53 10.16 -10.78
C SER A 142 27.88 11.54 -10.23
N ALA A 143 28.57 12.37 -11.03
CA ALA A 143 28.91 13.74 -10.63
C ALA A 143 27.66 14.61 -10.35
N SER A 144 26.49 14.23 -10.87
CA SER A 144 25.21 14.93 -10.73
C SER A 144 24.42 14.61 -9.47
N THR A 145 24.70 13.48 -8.80
CA THR A 145 24.05 13.10 -7.53
C THR A 145 25.14 12.63 -6.56
N PRO A 146 25.71 13.54 -5.75
CA PRO A 146 26.71 13.17 -4.77
C PRO A 146 26.08 12.26 -3.71
N ILE A 147 26.50 11.00 -3.69
CA ILE A 147 26.08 10.03 -2.67
C ILE A 147 27.25 9.95 -1.68
N PRO A 148 27.05 10.36 -0.42
CA PRO A 148 28.12 10.35 0.57
C PRO A 148 28.45 8.89 0.93
N CYS A 149 29.48 8.35 0.26
CA CYS A 149 29.96 7.01 0.52
C CYS A 149 31.49 6.96 0.36
N SER A 150 32.14 6.21 1.24
CA SER A 150 33.56 5.91 1.14
C SER A 150 33.89 5.31 -0.22
N SER A 151 35.03 5.71 -0.81
CA SER A 151 35.44 5.23 -2.13
C SER A 151 35.50 3.70 -2.18
N GLY A 152 34.81 3.10 -3.15
CA GLY A 152 34.77 1.64 -3.33
C GLY A 152 33.79 0.87 -2.44
N SER A 153 32.89 1.55 -1.72
CA SER A 153 31.85 0.94 -0.86
C SER A 153 30.42 1.18 -1.35
N LEU A 154 30.26 1.62 -2.60
CA LEU A 154 28.97 2.00 -3.19
C LEU A 154 28.44 0.91 -4.13
N PHE A 155 27.18 0.53 -3.92
CA PHE A 155 26.48 -0.47 -4.70
C PHE A 155 25.10 0.01 -5.15
N LYS A 156 24.67 -0.41 -6.33
CA LYS A 156 23.27 -0.35 -6.73
C LYS A 156 22.56 -1.60 -6.20
N VAL A 157 21.45 -1.38 -5.51
CA VAL A 157 20.52 -2.41 -5.04
C VAL A 157 19.14 -2.11 -5.63
N THR A 158 18.40 -3.13 -6.05
CA THR A 158 17.01 -2.97 -6.50
C THR A 158 16.12 -3.85 -5.63
N VAL A 159 15.09 -3.27 -5.02
CA VAL A 159 14.10 -3.97 -4.18
C VAL A 159 12.72 -3.73 -4.79
N ASN A 160 12.05 -4.78 -5.26
CA ASN A 160 10.72 -4.69 -5.88
C ASN A 160 10.58 -3.59 -6.95
N GLY A 161 11.62 -3.41 -7.78
CA GLY A 161 11.66 -2.38 -8.83
C GLY A 161 12.22 -1.02 -8.40
N ILE A 162 12.38 -0.78 -7.10
CA ILE A 162 12.89 0.48 -6.54
C ILE A 162 14.42 0.40 -6.42
N ASP A 163 15.10 1.36 -7.04
CA ASP A 163 16.55 1.45 -7.04
C ASP A 163 17.06 2.23 -5.81
N PHE A 164 18.05 1.65 -5.13
CA PHE A 164 18.75 2.18 -3.97
C PHE A 164 20.25 2.29 -4.23
N ALA A 165 20.86 3.29 -3.64
CA ALA A 165 22.31 3.35 -3.46
C ALA A 165 22.68 2.83 -2.08
N LEU A 166 23.34 1.67 -2.04
CA LEU A 166 23.83 1.08 -0.81
C LEU A 166 25.25 1.56 -0.54
N CYS A 167 25.50 2.09 0.66
CA CYS A 167 26.83 2.37 1.18
C CYS A 167 27.16 1.47 2.36
N SER A 168 28.25 0.70 2.26
CA SER A 168 28.73 -0.15 3.35
C SER A 168 29.66 0.61 4.29
N SER A 169 29.42 0.48 5.59
CA SER A 169 30.22 1.06 6.67
C SER A 169 31.11 0.03 7.37
N GLY A 170 31.40 -1.11 6.71
CA GLY A 170 32.20 -2.18 7.29
C GLY A 170 31.46 -2.88 8.44
N SER A 171 32.07 -2.92 9.63
CA SER A 171 31.55 -3.65 10.79
C SER A 171 30.43 -2.95 11.56
N THR A 172 30.03 -1.73 11.18
CA THR A 172 28.94 -1.01 11.86
C THR A 172 27.59 -1.19 11.19
N GLY A 173 27.57 -1.65 9.92
CA GLY A 173 26.34 -1.80 9.15
C GLY A 173 26.43 -1.25 7.74
N PHE A 174 25.28 -0.84 7.20
CA PHE A 174 25.15 -0.25 5.88
C PHE A 174 23.95 0.71 5.82
N THR A 175 23.91 1.53 4.78
CA THR A 175 22.76 2.40 4.48
C THR A 175 22.29 2.15 3.07
N LEU A 176 20.99 2.18 2.82
CA LEU A 176 20.38 2.26 1.51
C LEU A 176 19.72 3.63 1.39
N GLN A 177 20.20 4.42 0.43
CA GLN A 177 19.58 5.70 0.10
C GLN A 177 18.67 5.53 -1.10
N GLY A 178 17.43 5.97 -0.98
CA GLY A 178 16.42 5.87 -2.02
C GLY A 178 15.75 7.21 -2.29
N THR A 179 14.96 7.27 -3.36
CA THR A 179 14.23 8.49 -3.74
C THR A 179 13.17 8.87 -2.71
N ASP A 180 12.42 7.89 -2.18
CA ASP A 180 11.29 8.11 -1.26
C ASP A 180 11.53 7.58 0.16
N ILE A 181 12.58 6.79 0.34
CA ILE A 181 12.89 6.12 1.60
C ILE A 181 14.40 5.95 1.74
N ASP A 182 14.90 6.21 2.94
CA ASP A 182 16.24 5.79 3.35
C ASP A 182 16.14 4.68 4.39
N ILE A 183 17.13 3.81 4.40
CA ILE A 183 17.21 2.64 5.29
C ILE A 183 18.61 2.59 5.89
N GLY A 184 18.71 2.72 7.21
CA GLY A 184 19.92 2.37 7.96
C GLY A 184 19.83 0.93 8.44
N ALA A 185 20.93 0.19 8.42
CA ALA A 185 21.02 -1.14 9.01
C ALA A 185 22.21 -1.20 9.95
N GLU A 186 21.97 -1.61 11.19
CA GLU A 186 22.98 -1.79 12.24
C GLU A 186 23.13 -3.27 12.60
N PHE A 187 24.36 -3.75 12.79
CA PHE A 187 24.63 -5.09 13.30
C PHE A 187 24.46 -5.12 14.82
N LEU A 188 23.63 -6.03 15.33
CA LEU A 188 23.37 -6.18 16.76
C LEU A 188 24.34 -7.18 17.40
N GLU A 189 24.73 -6.91 18.65
CA GLU A 189 25.63 -7.78 19.42
C GLU A 189 24.97 -9.11 19.83
N SER A 190 23.64 -9.10 20.00
CA SER A 190 22.86 -10.28 20.38
C SER A 190 21.56 -10.36 19.59
N ALA A 191 21.05 -11.58 19.40
CA ALA A 191 19.73 -11.80 18.85
C ALA A 191 18.63 -11.22 19.75
N ILE A 192 17.54 -10.79 19.13
CA ILE A 192 16.35 -10.35 19.85
C ILE A 192 15.38 -11.52 20.04
N ASP A 193 14.59 -11.52 21.12
CA ASP A 193 13.58 -12.55 21.34
C ASP A 193 12.31 -12.20 20.54
N ILE A 194 12.13 -12.81 19.36
CA ILE A 194 10.94 -12.66 18.53
C ILE A 194 10.00 -13.83 18.81
N ARG A 195 8.79 -13.54 19.29
CA ARG A 195 7.80 -14.57 19.66
C ARG A 195 6.59 -14.56 18.74
N THR A 196 6.10 -15.76 18.42
CA THR A 196 4.84 -15.93 17.69
C THR A 196 3.68 -15.47 18.58
N PRO A 197 2.80 -14.58 18.09
CA PRO A 197 1.64 -14.14 18.87
C PRO A 197 0.68 -15.31 19.12
N THR A 198 0.10 -15.37 20.32
CA THR A 198 -0.89 -16.40 20.69
C THR A 198 -2.20 -16.15 19.91
N THR A 199 -2.51 -17.01 18.94
CA THR A 199 -3.73 -16.91 18.13
C THR A 199 -4.94 -17.51 18.84
N ILE A 200 -6.03 -16.76 19.00
CA ILE A 200 -7.36 -17.29 19.35
C ILE A 200 -8.20 -17.35 18.07
N GLY A 201 -8.07 -18.42 17.27
CA GLY A 201 -8.81 -18.58 16.00
C GLY A 201 -8.32 -19.76 15.14
N LYS A 202 -9.23 -20.37 14.35
CA LYS A 202 -9.04 -21.65 13.62
C LYS A 202 -8.59 -21.51 12.15
N GLY A 203 -7.70 -20.57 11.82
CA GLY A 203 -7.18 -20.42 10.45
C GLY A 203 -5.65 -20.47 10.43
N GLU A 204 -5.06 -21.37 9.63
CA GLU A 204 -3.62 -21.34 9.37
C GLU A 204 -3.29 -20.14 8.45
N CYS A 205 -2.43 -19.23 8.91
CA CYS A 205 -1.92 -18.15 8.08
C CYS A 205 -1.01 -18.72 6.97
N MET A 206 -1.03 -18.10 5.80
CA MET A 206 -0.18 -18.51 4.68
C MET A 206 1.26 -18.05 4.87
N LYS A 207 2.20 -18.80 4.27
CA LYS A 207 3.59 -18.36 4.13
C LYS A 207 3.69 -17.23 3.12
N VAL A 208 4.39 -16.16 3.48
CA VAL A 208 4.51 -14.91 2.71
C VAL A 208 5.94 -14.51 2.39
N ALA A 209 6.93 -15.17 2.99
CA ALA A 209 8.35 -14.93 2.73
C ALA A 209 9.03 -16.16 2.11
N THR A 210 10.17 -15.93 1.47
CA THR A 210 11.01 -16.98 0.90
C THR A 210 12.47 -16.67 1.19
N ALA A 211 13.25 -17.73 1.44
CA ALA A 211 14.68 -17.58 1.67
C ALA A 211 15.40 -17.09 0.40
N SER A 212 16.36 -16.18 0.58
CA SER A 212 17.20 -15.64 -0.49
C SER A 212 18.47 -16.46 -0.63
N SER A 213 18.90 -16.72 -1.86
CA SER A 213 20.22 -17.32 -2.10
C SER A 213 21.33 -16.33 -1.77
N VAL A 214 22.29 -16.78 -0.99
CA VAL A 214 23.40 -15.98 -0.47
C VAL A 214 24.49 -15.87 -1.53
N THR A 215 24.82 -14.64 -1.94
CA THR A 215 25.99 -14.37 -2.79
C THR A 215 27.19 -13.95 -1.95
N SER A 216 28.40 -13.95 -2.54
CA SER A 216 29.60 -13.48 -1.84
C SER A 216 29.48 -12.02 -1.41
N ILE A 217 28.94 -11.16 -2.27
CA ILE A 217 28.70 -9.75 -1.95
C ILE A 217 27.61 -9.59 -0.89
N GLY A 218 26.49 -10.31 -1.01
CA GLY A 218 25.40 -10.27 -0.04
C GLY A 218 25.86 -10.73 1.34
N LYS A 219 26.63 -11.82 1.41
CA LYS A 219 27.25 -12.29 2.65
C LYS A 219 28.13 -11.20 3.28
N SER A 220 29.03 -10.58 2.52
CA SER A 220 29.89 -9.51 3.06
C SER A 220 29.07 -8.32 3.57
N LEU A 221 28.08 -7.86 2.80
CA LEU A 221 27.24 -6.72 3.17
C LEU A 221 26.33 -6.98 4.38
N LEU A 222 25.77 -8.18 4.51
CA LEU A 222 24.84 -8.55 5.58
C LEU A 222 25.53 -9.01 6.87
N THR A 223 26.85 -9.20 6.84
CA THR A 223 27.62 -9.67 8.02
C THR A 223 28.79 -8.75 8.39
N GLY A 224 28.97 -7.63 7.69
CA GLY A 224 30.05 -6.66 7.95
C GLY A 224 31.46 -7.17 7.60
N HIS A 225 31.57 -8.28 6.87
CA HIS A 225 32.86 -8.81 6.43
C HIS A 225 33.43 -7.98 5.27
N THR A 226 34.76 -7.99 5.15
CA THR A 226 35.45 -7.28 4.06
C THR A 226 35.00 -7.79 2.69
N ILE A 227 34.80 -6.85 1.76
CA ILE A 227 34.39 -7.14 0.39
C ILE A 227 35.67 -7.43 -0.42
N SER A 228 35.80 -8.64 -0.95
CA SER A 228 37.01 -9.08 -1.66
C SER A 228 37.32 -8.24 -2.90
N ASN A 229 38.61 -7.94 -3.11
CA ASN A 229 39.15 -7.11 -4.20
C ASN A 229 38.90 -7.66 -5.61
N SER A 230 38.55 -8.93 -5.77
CA SER A 230 38.24 -9.51 -7.09
C SER A 230 36.98 -8.91 -7.73
N ALA A 231 36.06 -8.35 -6.93
CA ALA A 231 34.94 -7.55 -7.43
C ALA A 231 35.35 -6.12 -7.85
N ARG A 232 36.53 -5.64 -7.39
CA ARG A 232 37.08 -4.30 -7.72
C ARG A 232 37.84 -4.25 -9.05
N SER A 233 38.09 -5.39 -9.71
CA SER A 233 38.80 -5.46 -11.00
C SER A 233 37.88 -5.38 -12.24
N LEU A 234 36.56 -5.32 -12.06
CA LEU A 234 35.67 -4.96 -13.15
C LEU A 234 35.70 -3.44 -13.30
N LYS A 235 36.10 -2.96 -14.48
CA LYS A 235 36.00 -1.55 -14.91
C LYS A 235 34.74 -0.94 -14.32
N THR A 236 34.88 0.17 -13.59
CA THR A 236 33.80 0.93 -12.98
C THR A 236 32.79 1.32 -14.06
N ALA A 237 31.79 0.46 -14.30
CA ALA A 237 31.21 0.42 -15.64
C ALA A 237 30.13 1.48 -15.88
N PHE A 238 29.44 1.96 -14.84
CA PHE A 238 28.33 2.89 -15.02
C PHE A 238 28.17 3.84 -13.82
N GLY A 239 27.99 5.12 -14.09
CA GLY A 239 27.57 6.09 -13.07
C GLY A 239 26.13 5.81 -12.66
N PHE A 240 25.87 5.73 -11.35
CA PHE A 240 24.52 5.58 -10.83
C PHE A 240 23.83 6.93 -10.63
N SER A 241 22.58 7.00 -11.07
CA SER A 241 21.64 8.08 -10.75
C SER A 241 20.28 7.44 -10.48
N PHE A 242 19.54 8.01 -9.53
CA PHE A 242 18.15 7.64 -9.33
C PHE A 242 17.34 7.92 -10.60
N ARG A 243 16.42 7.00 -10.93
CA ARG A 243 15.54 7.17 -12.09
C ARG A 243 14.57 8.34 -11.91
N ASP A 244 14.19 8.61 -10.65
CA ASP A 244 13.16 9.59 -10.33
C ASP A 244 13.65 10.59 -9.28
N LYS A 245 13.01 11.76 -9.34
CA LYS A 245 13.10 12.78 -8.30
C LYS A 245 12.17 12.41 -7.14
N SER A 246 12.53 12.84 -5.93
CA SER A 246 11.73 12.62 -4.72
C SER A 246 10.40 13.36 -4.73
N VAL A 247 10.31 14.44 -5.50
CA VAL A 247 9.14 15.30 -5.62
C VAL A 247 8.63 15.28 -7.06
N CYS A 248 7.35 14.97 -7.24
CA CYS A 248 6.69 15.12 -8.52
C CYS A 248 6.15 16.54 -8.69
N THR A 249 6.41 17.10 -9.86
CA THR A 249 5.94 18.44 -10.26
C THR A 249 4.94 18.29 -11.39
N CYS A 250 3.97 19.19 -11.47
CA CYS A 250 3.04 19.20 -12.59
C CYS A 250 3.78 19.35 -13.93
N LYS A 251 3.48 18.47 -14.88
CA LYS A 251 4.02 18.41 -16.25
C LYS A 251 3.09 19.09 -17.27
N SER A 252 1.89 19.50 -16.84
CA SER A 252 0.88 20.19 -17.63
C SER A 252 0.56 21.56 -17.03
N LYS A 253 -0.33 22.32 -17.68
CA LYS A 253 -0.83 23.58 -17.14
C LYS A 253 -1.67 23.30 -15.89
N PRO A 254 -1.34 23.88 -14.71
CA PRO A 254 -2.17 23.74 -13.52
C PRO A 254 -3.58 24.29 -13.75
N ARG A 255 -4.59 23.59 -13.21
CA ARG A 255 -6.02 23.83 -13.46
C ARG A 255 -6.85 23.52 -12.21
N PRO A 256 -8.07 24.05 -12.05
CA PRO A 256 -8.99 23.58 -11.02
C PRO A 256 -9.27 22.09 -11.14
N CYS A 257 -9.37 21.41 -10.01
CA CYS A 257 -9.69 19.99 -9.92
C CYS A 257 -11.03 19.75 -9.23
N ILE A 258 -11.81 18.81 -9.78
CA ILE A 258 -13.06 18.34 -9.18
C ILE A 258 -13.02 16.83 -8.98
N PHE A 259 -13.20 16.39 -7.74
CA PHE A 259 -13.24 14.99 -7.35
C PHE A 259 -14.69 14.52 -7.20
N ILE A 260 -15.06 13.48 -7.94
CA ILE A 260 -16.42 12.94 -8.02
C ILE A 260 -16.42 11.50 -7.49
N HIS A 261 -17.03 11.35 -6.33
CA HIS A 261 -17.09 10.08 -5.60
C HIS A 261 -18.05 9.05 -6.24
N GLY A 262 -17.99 7.82 -5.73
CA GLY A 262 -18.84 6.71 -6.15
C GLY A 262 -20.05 6.45 -5.26
N LEU A 263 -20.50 5.19 -5.27
CA LEU A 263 -21.62 4.71 -4.46
C LEU A 263 -21.30 4.82 -2.96
N GLY A 264 -22.33 5.05 -2.13
CA GLY A 264 -22.25 4.94 -0.67
C GLY A 264 -22.62 6.20 0.10
N VAL A 265 -22.94 7.30 -0.60
CA VAL A 265 -23.22 8.60 0.02
C VAL A 265 -24.70 8.93 -0.10
N LYS A 266 -25.38 9.10 1.03
CA LYS A 266 -26.82 9.43 1.08
C LYS A 266 -27.06 10.93 1.22
N GLN A 267 -26.14 11.63 1.86
CA GLN A 267 -26.19 13.07 2.01
C GLN A 267 -25.84 13.74 0.68
N GLU A 268 -26.36 14.94 0.47
CA GLU A 268 -26.04 15.77 -0.68
C GLU A 268 -25.94 17.20 -0.18
N VAL A 269 -24.90 17.90 -0.61
CA VAL A 269 -24.76 19.34 -0.35
C VAL A 269 -24.95 20.12 -1.64
N ALA A 270 -25.40 21.37 -1.52
CA ALA A 270 -25.82 22.17 -2.66
C ALA A 270 -24.65 22.67 -3.53
N GLU A 271 -23.45 22.78 -2.96
CA GLU A 271 -22.24 23.28 -3.62
C GLU A 271 -21.10 22.26 -3.57
N ASN A 272 -19.99 22.56 -4.26
CA ASN A 272 -18.78 21.76 -4.13
C ASN A 272 -18.08 22.07 -2.80
N GLU A 273 -17.65 21.03 -2.09
CA GLU A 273 -16.94 21.17 -0.82
C GLU A 273 -15.44 21.37 -1.02
N ASP A 274 -14.77 22.00 -0.06
CA ASP A 274 -13.30 22.07 0.02
C ASP A 274 -12.68 20.76 0.52
N TRP A 275 -13.46 19.93 1.21
CA TRP A 275 -13.03 18.62 1.66
C TRP A 275 -14.21 17.67 1.80
N PHE A 276 -14.00 16.41 1.43
CA PHE A 276 -14.98 15.36 1.61
C PHE A 276 -14.29 14.05 2.02
N SER A 277 -14.60 13.54 3.21
CA SER A 277 -13.93 12.40 3.85
C SER A 277 -14.09 11.04 3.14
N TYR A 278 -14.91 10.99 2.08
CA TYR A 278 -14.88 9.89 1.12
C TYR A 278 -13.47 9.68 0.56
N TRP A 279 -12.73 10.76 0.36
CA TRP A 279 -11.36 10.75 -0.11
C TRP A 279 -10.39 10.72 1.06
N GLY A 280 -9.28 10.00 0.90
CA GLY A 280 -8.27 9.87 1.92
C GLY A 280 -7.45 11.14 2.13
N GLU A 281 -7.19 11.48 3.40
CA GLU A 281 -6.32 12.58 3.81
C GLU A 281 -4.94 12.52 3.13
N SER A 282 -4.47 11.32 2.76
CA SER A 282 -3.19 11.10 2.08
C SER A 282 -3.05 11.80 0.73
N ILE A 283 -4.14 12.28 0.10
CA ILE A 283 -4.06 13.05 -1.15
C ILE A 283 -3.85 14.56 -0.90
N LYS A 284 -4.07 15.05 0.33
CA LYS A 284 -3.89 16.47 0.65
C LYS A 284 -2.42 16.84 0.47
N GLY A 285 -2.17 17.94 -0.25
CA GLY A 285 -0.81 18.38 -0.60
C GLY A 285 -0.15 17.60 -1.74
N HIS A 286 -0.79 16.55 -2.28
CA HIS A 286 -0.23 15.69 -3.33
C HIS A 286 -0.94 15.87 -4.69
N THR A 287 -1.37 17.10 -4.99
CA THR A 287 -2.12 17.44 -6.21
C THR A 287 -1.47 18.59 -6.99
N PRO A 288 -0.20 18.46 -7.43
CA PRO A 288 0.60 19.58 -7.93
C PRO A 288 0.04 20.23 -9.20
N CYS A 289 -0.82 19.52 -9.95
CA CYS A 289 -1.52 20.08 -11.12
C CYS A 289 -2.83 20.78 -10.81
N CYS A 290 -3.27 20.77 -9.55
CA CYS A 290 -4.51 21.40 -9.12
C CYS A 290 -4.24 22.81 -8.59
N THR A 291 -4.79 23.85 -9.24
CA THR A 291 -4.75 25.22 -8.68
C THR A 291 -5.72 25.38 -7.52
N SER A 292 -6.79 24.60 -7.53
CA SER A 292 -7.76 24.44 -6.45
C SER A 292 -8.29 23.00 -6.50
N VAL A 293 -8.71 22.48 -5.36
CA VAL A 293 -9.31 21.14 -5.26
C VAL A 293 -10.70 21.29 -4.66
N LYS A 294 -11.69 20.73 -5.36
CA LYS A 294 -13.08 20.72 -4.94
C LYS A 294 -13.63 19.31 -4.99
N PHE A 295 -14.63 19.04 -4.17
CA PHE A 295 -15.25 17.73 -4.04
C PHE A 295 -16.75 17.84 -4.31
N ALA A 296 -17.24 17.05 -5.24
CA ALA A 296 -18.67 16.87 -5.41
C ALA A 296 -19.18 15.95 -4.30
N HIS A 297 -20.28 16.32 -3.64
CA HIS A 297 -20.96 15.50 -2.64
C HIS A 297 -22.41 15.33 -3.06
N LEU A 298 -22.69 14.19 -3.66
CA LEU A 298 -23.96 13.88 -4.31
C LEU A 298 -24.62 12.67 -3.66
N ASN A 299 -25.95 12.63 -3.64
CA ASN A 299 -26.66 11.45 -3.15
C ASN A 299 -26.56 10.31 -4.17
N THR A 300 -25.61 9.40 -3.95
CA THR A 300 -25.36 8.23 -4.78
C THR A 300 -26.03 6.95 -4.30
N VAL A 301 -26.60 6.95 -3.09
CA VAL A 301 -27.37 5.80 -2.56
C VAL A 301 -28.77 5.73 -3.18
N ASN A 302 -29.44 6.89 -3.31
CA ASN A 302 -30.83 6.95 -3.76
C ASN A 302 -30.99 7.24 -5.26
N ASN A 303 -29.91 7.60 -5.96
CA ASN A 303 -29.96 7.94 -7.37
C ASN A 303 -29.15 6.96 -8.21
N THR A 304 -29.68 6.58 -9.37
CA THR A 304 -28.96 5.78 -10.35
C THR A 304 -27.99 6.64 -11.14
N TRP A 305 -26.88 6.06 -11.62
CA TRP A 305 -25.96 6.78 -12.52
C TRP A 305 -26.59 7.12 -13.88
N THR A 306 -27.67 6.43 -14.25
CA THR A 306 -28.49 6.70 -15.44
C THR A 306 -29.53 7.80 -15.26
N SER A 307 -29.71 8.32 -14.05
CA SER A 307 -30.71 9.35 -13.75
C SER A 307 -30.33 10.65 -14.46
N LYS A 308 -31.26 11.20 -15.24
CA LYS A 308 -31.07 12.49 -15.92
C LYS A 308 -30.73 13.59 -14.90
N THR A 309 -31.42 13.63 -13.76
CA THR A 309 -31.16 14.62 -12.71
C THR A 309 -29.77 14.45 -12.11
N GLN A 310 -29.36 13.20 -11.84
CA GLN A 310 -28.02 12.93 -11.30
C GLN A 310 -26.92 13.34 -12.28
N GLN A 311 -27.11 13.08 -13.58
CA GLN A 311 -26.18 13.45 -14.63
C GLN A 311 -26.05 14.97 -14.79
N HIS A 312 -27.15 15.73 -14.70
CA HIS A 312 -27.05 17.20 -14.69
C HIS A 312 -26.26 17.68 -13.47
N LYS A 313 -26.57 17.18 -12.27
CA LYS A 313 -25.81 17.57 -11.06
C LYS A 313 -24.32 17.31 -11.22
N VAL A 314 -23.92 16.17 -11.79
CA VAL A 314 -22.50 15.87 -12.06
C VAL A 314 -21.87 16.88 -13.02
N CYS A 315 -22.56 17.26 -14.09
CA CYS A 315 -22.10 18.31 -15.00
C CYS A 315 -22.02 19.66 -14.30
N ASP A 316 -23.05 20.08 -13.57
CA ASP A 316 -23.08 21.36 -12.87
C ASP A 316 -21.92 21.48 -11.88
N ARG A 317 -21.62 20.39 -11.15
CA ARG A 317 -20.48 20.30 -10.22
C ARG A 317 -19.14 20.48 -10.95
N ALA A 318 -18.99 19.90 -12.13
CA ALA A 318 -17.75 19.99 -12.92
C ALA A 318 -17.60 21.33 -13.66
N LEU A 319 -18.70 21.92 -14.13
CA LEU A 319 -18.71 23.24 -14.78
C LEU A 319 -18.38 24.35 -13.76
N ALA A 320 -18.86 24.22 -12.52
CA ALA A 320 -18.72 25.25 -11.49
C ALA A 320 -17.30 25.49 -10.96
N VAL A 321 -16.33 24.60 -11.22
CA VAL A 321 -14.98 24.75 -10.65
C VAL A 321 -14.05 25.64 -11.48
N SER A 322 -14.35 25.86 -12.75
CA SER A 322 -13.54 26.66 -13.66
C SER A 322 -14.34 27.81 -14.24
N ASN A 323 -13.89 29.04 -14.01
CA ASN A 323 -14.52 30.25 -14.54
C ASN A 323 -14.41 30.38 -16.07
N THR A 324 -13.59 29.55 -16.73
CA THR A 324 -13.51 29.50 -18.19
C THR A 324 -14.54 28.56 -18.80
N SER A 325 -15.19 27.71 -18.01
CA SER A 325 -16.25 26.83 -18.52
C SER A 325 -17.45 27.64 -19.02
N SER A 326 -17.96 27.25 -20.19
CA SER A 326 -19.27 27.72 -20.67
C SER A 326 -20.42 27.03 -19.92
N THR A 327 -21.66 27.27 -20.34
CA THR A 327 -22.85 26.66 -19.74
C THR A 327 -22.93 25.14 -19.90
N THR A 328 -22.21 24.56 -20.86
CA THR A 328 -22.29 23.12 -21.18
C THR A 328 -20.96 22.46 -21.52
N VAL A 329 -19.86 23.22 -21.55
CA VAL A 329 -18.52 22.71 -21.89
C VAL A 329 -17.59 22.93 -20.70
N ILE A 330 -17.03 21.84 -20.19
CA ILE A 330 -16.07 21.84 -19.08
C ILE A 330 -14.69 22.21 -19.62
N GLU A 331 -14.21 23.40 -19.28
CA GLU A 331 -12.95 23.97 -19.78
C GLU A 331 -11.92 24.15 -18.64
N ASP A 332 -10.64 24.09 -19.00
CA ASP A 332 -9.49 24.17 -18.08
C ASP A 332 -9.67 23.40 -16.76
N THR A 333 -10.21 22.17 -16.77
CA THR A 333 -10.55 21.44 -15.54
C THR A 333 -9.95 20.04 -15.53
N ILE A 334 -9.45 19.59 -14.38
CA ILE A 334 -9.08 18.19 -14.16
C ILE A 334 -10.23 17.51 -13.39
N VAL A 335 -10.93 16.60 -14.06
CA VAL A 335 -12.02 15.82 -13.47
C VAL A 335 -11.46 14.49 -12.98
N VAL A 336 -11.60 14.22 -11.69
CA VAL A 336 -11.14 12.99 -11.04
C VAL A 336 -12.35 12.20 -10.60
N THR A 337 -12.49 10.95 -11.04
CA THR A 337 -13.68 10.13 -10.73
C THR A 337 -13.30 8.79 -10.13
N HIS A 338 -14.03 8.38 -9.10
CA HIS A 338 -13.84 7.07 -8.47
C HIS A 338 -15.12 6.23 -8.52
N SER A 339 -14.99 4.91 -8.75
CA SER A 339 -16.10 3.95 -8.69
C SER A 339 -17.29 4.41 -9.56
N MET A 340 -18.53 4.40 -9.04
CA MET A 340 -19.72 4.86 -9.77
C MET A 340 -19.61 6.31 -10.30
N GLY A 341 -18.72 7.14 -9.75
CA GLY A 341 -18.42 8.47 -10.28
C GLY A 341 -18.02 8.46 -11.76
N ASN A 342 -17.28 7.43 -12.19
CA ASN A 342 -16.92 7.24 -13.59
C ASN A 342 -18.16 7.08 -14.47
N LEU A 343 -19.11 6.24 -14.06
CA LEU A 343 -20.36 6.02 -14.81
C LEU A 343 -21.27 7.25 -14.82
N MET A 344 -21.37 7.96 -13.70
CA MET A 344 -22.18 9.18 -13.65
C MET A 344 -21.63 10.24 -14.60
N PHE A 345 -20.32 10.45 -14.60
CA PHE A 345 -19.66 11.40 -15.50
C PHE A 345 -19.73 10.94 -16.96
N ALA A 346 -19.39 9.68 -17.24
CA ALA A 346 -19.51 9.07 -18.57
C ALA A 346 -20.94 9.19 -19.14
N GLY A 347 -21.95 8.90 -18.30
CA GLY A 347 -23.35 8.98 -18.68
C GLY A 347 -23.79 10.42 -18.96
N ALA A 348 -23.29 11.38 -18.20
CA ALA A 348 -23.56 12.80 -18.42
C ALA A 348 -22.96 13.29 -19.76
N LEU A 349 -21.74 12.88 -20.09
CA LEU A 349 -21.12 13.14 -21.39
C LEU A 349 -21.89 12.44 -22.53
N ALA A 350 -22.20 11.16 -22.37
CA ALA A 350 -22.88 10.35 -23.38
C ALA A 350 -24.29 10.84 -23.72
N THR A 351 -24.97 11.48 -22.77
CA THR A 351 -26.32 12.05 -22.96
C THR A 351 -26.31 13.55 -23.27
N GLY A 352 -25.13 14.14 -23.45
CA GLY A 352 -24.97 15.56 -23.81
C GLY A 352 -25.40 16.54 -22.71
N LYS A 353 -25.31 16.14 -21.44
CA LYS A 353 -25.54 17.08 -20.31
C LYS A 353 -24.44 18.13 -20.22
N CYS A 354 -23.23 17.69 -20.53
CA CYS A 354 -22.07 18.53 -20.75
C CYS A 354 -21.11 17.82 -21.69
N SER A 355 -20.07 18.52 -22.12
CA SER A 355 -18.93 17.97 -22.86
C SER A 355 -17.62 18.35 -22.18
N LEU A 356 -16.56 17.59 -22.46
CA LEU A 356 -15.22 17.84 -21.92
C LEU A 356 -14.36 18.46 -23.02
N ALA A 357 -13.86 19.68 -22.79
CA ALA A 357 -12.97 20.34 -23.75
C ALA A 357 -11.56 19.72 -23.75
N SER A 358 -10.80 19.94 -24.82
CA SER A 358 -9.40 19.49 -24.93
C SER A 358 -8.45 20.19 -23.95
N SER A 359 -8.84 21.35 -23.41
CA SER A 359 -8.16 22.03 -22.29
C SER A 359 -8.29 21.29 -20.96
N SER A 360 -9.22 20.33 -20.87
CA SER A 360 -9.58 19.61 -19.66
C SER A 360 -9.03 18.18 -19.69
N THR A 361 -9.05 17.50 -18.56
CA THR A 361 -8.46 16.17 -18.42
C THR A 361 -9.31 15.31 -17.50
N TRP A 362 -9.59 14.08 -17.90
CA TRP A 362 -10.30 13.11 -17.06
C TRP A 362 -9.38 12.01 -16.56
N VAL A 363 -9.27 11.90 -15.24
CA VAL A 363 -8.57 10.83 -14.51
C VAL A 363 -9.61 9.91 -13.85
N GLY A 364 -9.68 8.66 -14.31
CA GLY A 364 -10.62 7.65 -13.79
C GLY A 364 -9.95 6.66 -12.85
N MET A 365 -10.69 6.17 -11.85
CA MET A 365 -10.21 5.16 -10.90
C MET A 365 -11.32 4.17 -10.57
N ALA A 366 -11.03 2.88 -10.65
CA ALA A 366 -11.90 1.78 -10.19
C ALA A 366 -13.36 1.82 -10.72
N GLY A 367 -13.60 2.33 -11.92
CA GLY A 367 -14.96 2.52 -12.45
C GLY A 367 -15.65 1.21 -12.84
N PRO A 368 -16.88 0.90 -12.40
CA PRO A 368 -17.61 -0.29 -12.86
C PRO A 368 -18.24 -0.05 -14.23
N MET A 369 -17.43 0.20 -15.26
CA MET A 369 -17.90 0.62 -16.58
C MET A 369 -18.65 -0.48 -17.36
N VAL A 370 -18.64 -1.72 -16.87
CA VAL A 370 -19.45 -2.88 -17.32
C VAL A 370 -20.34 -3.40 -16.18
N GLY A 371 -20.48 -2.65 -15.09
CA GLY A 371 -21.14 -3.07 -13.85
C GLY A 371 -20.22 -3.83 -12.90
N SER A 372 -20.80 -4.37 -11.82
CA SER A 372 -20.06 -4.99 -10.73
C SER A 372 -20.77 -6.26 -10.26
N MET A 373 -20.04 -7.38 -10.16
CA MET A 373 -20.61 -8.60 -9.56
C MET A 373 -20.97 -8.42 -8.08
N ALA A 374 -20.42 -7.42 -7.39
CA ALA A 374 -20.85 -7.09 -6.04
C ALA A 374 -22.31 -6.58 -6.02
N SER A 375 -22.72 -5.85 -7.06
CA SER A 375 -24.13 -5.42 -7.20
C SER A 375 -25.05 -6.61 -7.46
N ASP A 376 -24.69 -7.49 -8.40
CA ASP A 376 -25.47 -8.68 -8.73
C ASP A 376 -25.59 -9.60 -7.49
N PHE A 377 -24.47 -9.87 -6.82
CA PHE A 377 -24.44 -10.69 -5.61
C PHE A 377 -25.35 -10.15 -4.50
N VAL A 378 -25.31 -8.85 -4.20
CA VAL A 378 -26.19 -8.25 -3.18
C VAL A 378 -27.66 -8.34 -3.59
N GLN A 379 -27.98 -8.19 -4.89
CA GLN A 379 -29.35 -8.31 -5.38
C GLN A 379 -29.89 -9.75 -5.24
N GLU A 380 -29.09 -10.75 -5.61
CA GLU A 380 -29.42 -12.18 -5.42
C GLU A 380 -29.61 -12.51 -3.94
N SER A 381 -28.67 -12.07 -3.08
CA SER A 381 -28.74 -12.32 -1.64
C SER A 381 -30.00 -11.74 -1.01
N CYS A 382 -30.36 -10.51 -1.37
CA CYS A 382 -31.56 -9.88 -0.82
C CYS A 382 -32.87 -10.43 -1.39
N ALA A 383 -32.83 -11.13 -2.53
CA ALA A 383 -33.96 -11.89 -3.06
C ALA A 383 -34.16 -13.25 -2.36
N GLY A 384 -33.24 -13.64 -1.46
CA GLY A 384 -33.26 -14.93 -0.79
C GLY A 384 -32.66 -16.07 -1.64
N GLU A 385 -31.98 -15.75 -2.74
CA GLU A 385 -31.45 -16.74 -3.70
C GLU A 385 -30.05 -17.26 -3.31
N THR A 386 -29.41 -16.69 -2.29
CA THR A 386 -28.13 -17.15 -1.77
C THR A 386 -28.22 -17.52 -0.28
N ASN A 387 -27.69 -18.69 0.11
CA ASN A 387 -27.64 -19.15 1.51
C ASN A 387 -26.56 -18.46 2.37
N ARG A 388 -25.93 -17.36 1.89
CA ARG A 388 -24.83 -16.68 2.58
C ARG A 388 -25.34 -15.43 3.29
N VAL A 389 -25.25 -15.44 4.62
CA VAL A 389 -25.70 -14.36 5.51
C VAL A 389 -24.65 -13.24 5.54
N TRP A 390 -25.08 -12.02 5.19
CA TRP A 390 -24.28 -10.78 5.09
C TRP A 390 -23.92 -10.14 6.45
N GLU A 391 -24.34 -10.73 7.57
CA GLU A 391 -24.34 -10.08 8.89
C GLU A 391 -22.95 -9.65 9.38
N GLU A 392 -21.86 -10.25 8.88
CA GLU A 392 -20.48 -9.90 9.26
C GLU A 392 -19.83 -8.77 8.42
N ILE A 393 -20.37 -8.41 7.25
CA ILE A 393 -19.79 -7.38 6.35
C ILE A 393 -20.61 -6.08 6.42
N GLY A 394 -21.02 -5.70 7.63
CA GLY A 394 -22.06 -4.71 7.94
C GLY A 394 -21.90 -3.29 7.36
N ASP A 395 -20.75 -2.96 6.77
CA ASP A 395 -20.37 -1.59 6.42
C ASP A 395 -20.23 -1.28 4.91
N ILE A 396 -20.43 -2.21 3.96
CA ILE A 396 -20.29 -1.85 2.51
C ILE A 396 -21.54 -1.16 2.00
N THR A 397 -22.72 -1.67 2.31
CA THR A 397 -23.97 -1.23 1.70
C THR A 397 -25.10 -1.53 2.66
N GLY A 398 -25.91 -0.53 2.97
CA GLY A 398 -27.12 -0.70 3.79
C GLY A 398 -27.84 -2.01 3.51
N ARG A 399 -28.14 -2.71 4.61
CA ARG A 399 -28.85 -4.00 4.68
C ARG A 399 -30.00 -4.05 3.69
N CYS A 400 -30.31 -5.26 3.23
CA CYS A 400 -31.46 -5.55 2.38
C CYS A 400 -32.69 -4.72 2.80
N PRO A 401 -33.42 -4.11 1.84
CA PRO A 401 -33.29 -4.29 0.40
C PRO A 401 -32.11 -3.51 -0.23
N PRO A 402 -31.62 -3.94 -1.41
CA PRO A 402 -30.54 -3.25 -2.10
C PRO A 402 -30.97 -1.83 -2.47
N ASN A 403 -30.10 -0.85 -2.21
CA ASN A 403 -30.39 0.55 -2.51
C ASN A 403 -30.41 0.84 -4.02
N THR A 404 -31.06 1.94 -4.40
CA THR A 404 -31.30 2.33 -5.80
C THR A 404 -30.01 2.50 -6.59
N GLY A 405 -28.98 3.14 -6.01
CA GLY A 405 -27.67 3.32 -6.63
C GLY A 405 -27.01 1.98 -6.94
N LEU A 406 -26.97 1.08 -5.96
CA LEU A 406 -26.39 -0.26 -6.11
C LEU A 406 -27.06 -1.05 -7.21
N LYS A 407 -28.40 -1.10 -7.26
CA LYS A 407 -29.14 -1.81 -8.32
C LYS A 407 -28.77 -1.34 -9.72
N SER A 408 -28.43 -0.06 -9.87
CA SER A 408 -28.03 0.48 -11.18
C SER A 408 -26.64 0.04 -11.64
N LEU A 409 -25.85 -0.59 -10.77
CA LEU A 409 -24.52 -1.12 -11.08
C LEU A 409 -24.52 -2.59 -11.48
N ALA A 410 -25.70 -3.17 -11.73
CA ALA A 410 -25.82 -4.54 -12.21
C ALA A 410 -24.91 -4.81 -13.40
N TYR A 411 -24.34 -6.01 -13.46
CA TYR A 411 -23.38 -6.39 -14.50
C TYR A 411 -24.04 -6.33 -15.87
N GLN A 412 -23.38 -5.70 -16.84
CA GLN A 412 -23.92 -5.52 -18.18
C GLN A 412 -24.24 -6.89 -18.80
N ASN A 413 -25.47 -7.03 -19.30
CA ASN A 413 -26.01 -8.28 -19.85
C ASN A 413 -26.12 -9.44 -18.83
N GLY A 414 -25.98 -9.16 -17.53
CA GLY A 414 -26.29 -10.08 -16.45
C GLY A 414 -27.78 -10.13 -16.10
N ALA A 415 -28.16 -10.98 -15.14
CA ALA A 415 -29.55 -11.24 -14.78
C ALA A 415 -30.30 -10.00 -14.29
N PHE A 416 -29.61 -9.10 -13.58
CA PHE A 416 -30.19 -7.86 -13.06
C PHE A 416 -30.08 -6.66 -14.01
N SER A 417 -29.47 -6.84 -15.19
CA SER A 417 -29.28 -5.76 -16.16
C SER A 417 -30.37 -5.75 -17.23
N SER A 418 -31.22 -4.73 -17.20
CA SER A 418 -32.18 -4.48 -18.29
C SER A 418 -31.50 -4.12 -19.62
N LYS A 419 -32.20 -4.32 -20.75
CA LYS A 419 -31.73 -3.86 -22.08
C LYS A 419 -31.41 -2.36 -22.09
N ARG A 420 -32.22 -1.55 -21.38
CA ARG A 420 -32.00 -0.10 -21.25
C ARG A 420 -30.69 0.21 -20.51
N LEU A 421 -30.40 -0.52 -19.44
CA LEU A 421 -29.14 -0.38 -18.72
C LEU A 421 -27.95 -0.79 -19.61
N GLY A 422 -28.08 -1.89 -20.36
CA GLY A 422 -27.06 -2.32 -21.33
C GLY A 422 -26.77 -1.29 -22.42
N ALA A 423 -27.80 -0.61 -22.94
CA ALA A 423 -27.63 0.50 -23.88
C ALA A 423 -26.93 1.71 -23.23
N ALA A 424 -27.29 2.03 -21.99
CA ALA A 424 -26.64 3.10 -21.24
C ALA A 424 -25.15 2.81 -21.00
N TYR A 425 -24.78 1.58 -20.63
CA TYR A 425 -23.37 1.18 -20.50
C TYR A 425 -22.62 1.34 -21.82
N THR A 426 -23.20 0.89 -22.93
CA THR A 426 -22.58 1.01 -24.26
C THR A 426 -22.27 2.47 -24.60
N ALA A 427 -23.20 3.38 -24.34
CA ALA A 427 -23.01 4.81 -24.57
C ALA A 427 -21.96 5.41 -23.62
N ALA A 428 -22.03 5.09 -22.32
CA ALA A 428 -21.07 5.55 -21.32
C ALA A 428 -19.65 5.06 -21.61
N GLN A 429 -19.48 3.80 -22.01
CA GLN A 429 -18.18 3.23 -22.37
C GLN A 429 -17.58 3.92 -23.60
N LYS A 430 -18.39 4.33 -24.57
CA LYS A 430 -17.91 5.13 -25.70
C LYS A 430 -17.39 6.49 -25.21
N ALA A 431 -18.19 7.23 -24.44
CA ALA A 431 -17.77 8.51 -23.88
C ALA A 431 -16.51 8.37 -23.00
N TYR A 432 -16.42 7.29 -22.23
CA TYR A 432 -15.26 6.97 -21.41
C TYR A 432 -14.00 6.79 -22.26
N ARG A 433 -14.02 5.91 -23.26
CA ARG A 433 -12.85 5.66 -24.12
C ARG A 433 -12.43 6.89 -24.93
N ASP A 434 -13.39 7.70 -25.34
CA ASP A 434 -13.12 8.89 -26.14
C ASP A 434 -12.49 10.02 -25.32
N ASN A 435 -12.69 10.05 -23.99
CA ASN A 435 -12.33 11.19 -23.15
C ASN A 435 -11.37 10.88 -21.99
N VAL A 436 -11.27 9.62 -21.52
CA VAL A 436 -10.43 9.28 -20.37
C VAL A 436 -8.95 9.43 -20.76
N TYR A 437 -8.23 10.26 -20.01
CA TYR A 437 -6.81 10.50 -20.24
C TYR A 437 -5.94 9.47 -19.51
N ALA A 438 -6.29 9.17 -18.25
CA ALA A 438 -5.55 8.29 -17.37
C ALA A 438 -6.50 7.45 -16.53
N LEU A 439 -6.05 6.26 -16.16
CA LEU A 439 -6.91 5.29 -15.49
C LEU A 439 -6.12 4.38 -14.54
N MET A 440 -6.59 4.30 -13.31
CA MET A 440 -6.14 3.31 -12.33
C MET A 440 -7.18 2.19 -12.16
N CYS A 441 -6.76 0.95 -12.37
CA CYS A 441 -7.62 -0.23 -12.19
C CYS A 441 -6.95 -1.28 -11.30
N GLY A 442 -7.68 -1.77 -10.30
CA GLY A 442 -7.21 -2.87 -9.45
C GLY A 442 -7.35 -4.23 -10.13
N ARG A 443 -6.34 -5.08 -9.96
CA ARG A 443 -6.35 -6.50 -10.35
C ARG A 443 -6.24 -7.45 -9.15
N ALA A 444 -6.16 -6.93 -7.93
CA ALA A 444 -6.15 -7.72 -6.70
C ALA A 444 -6.82 -6.93 -5.58
N TYR A 445 -7.41 -7.64 -4.62
CA TYR A 445 -8.17 -7.08 -3.51
C TYR A 445 -7.41 -7.11 -2.18
N SER A 446 -6.16 -7.57 -2.20
CA SER A 446 -5.25 -7.60 -1.05
C SER A 446 -5.09 -6.21 -0.45
N GLY A 447 -4.87 -5.19 -1.31
CA GLY A 447 -4.77 -3.79 -0.93
C GLY A 447 -3.62 -3.45 0.02
N LEU A 448 -3.67 -2.26 0.59
CA LEU A 448 -2.75 -1.81 1.63
C LEU A 448 -3.29 -2.20 3.03
N THR A 449 -2.39 -2.52 3.96
CA THR A 449 -2.76 -2.75 5.37
C THR A 449 -3.49 -1.54 5.92
N SER A 450 -4.72 -1.78 6.36
CA SER A 450 -5.66 -0.75 6.76
C SER A 450 -6.84 -1.37 7.50
N LYS A 451 -7.62 -0.54 8.21
CA LYS A 451 -8.84 -0.97 8.92
C LYS A 451 -9.93 -1.56 8.01
N TYR A 452 -9.84 -1.37 6.70
CA TYR A 452 -10.83 -1.86 5.74
C TYR A 452 -10.31 -3.02 4.88
N GLN A 453 -9.05 -3.43 5.02
CA GLN A 453 -8.43 -4.48 4.20
C GLN A 453 -9.18 -5.81 4.28
N ALA A 454 -9.42 -6.31 5.50
CA ALA A 454 -10.07 -7.60 5.74
C ALA A 454 -11.44 -7.71 5.04
N LYS A 455 -12.16 -6.59 4.96
CA LYS A 455 -13.44 -6.45 4.26
C LYS A 455 -13.29 -6.83 2.78
N PHE A 456 -12.26 -6.30 2.10
CA PHE A 456 -12.03 -6.57 0.68
C PHE A 456 -11.49 -7.98 0.43
N TRP A 457 -10.80 -8.58 1.39
CA TRP A 457 -10.45 -10.00 1.32
C TRP A 457 -11.68 -10.89 1.32
N VAL A 458 -12.61 -10.63 2.25
CA VAL A 458 -13.89 -11.36 2.30
C VAL A 458 -14.66 -11.16 1.00
N LEU A 459 -14.78 -9.91 0.52
CA LEU A 459 -15.54 -9.62 -0.71
C LEU A 459 -14.92 -10.27 -1.95
N GLY A 460 -13.61 -10.08 -2.16
CA GLY A 460 -12.89 -10.65 -3.29
C GLY A 460 -12.90 -12.19 -3.32
N HIS A 461 -13.05 -12.83 -2.16
CA HIS A 461 -13.16 -14.29 -2.06
C HIS A 461 -14.60 -14.82 -2.15
N THR A 462 -15.58 -14.09 -1.60
CA THR A 462 -16.96 -14.58 -1.47
C THR A 462 -17.86 -14.23 -2.64
N ILE A 463 -17.64 -13.07 -3.27
CA ILE A 463 -18.41 -12.63 -4.42
C ILE A 463 -18.00 -13.48 -5.63
N PRO A 464 -18.96 -14.00 -6.41
CA PRO A 464 -18.68 -14.75 -7.63
C PRO A 464 -18.25 -13.82 -8.78
N HIS A 465 -17.08 -13.20 -8.61
CA HIS A 465 -16.50 -12.32 -9.62
C HIS A 465 -16.30 -13.05 -10.95
N LYS A 466 -16.46 -12.32 -12.07
CA LYS A 466 -16.20 -12.90 -13.40
C LYS A 466 -14.71 -13.16 -13.69
N SER A 467 -13.83 -12.68 -12.81
CA SER A 467 -12.39 -12.89 -12.87
C SER A 467 -11.78 -12.79 -11.47
N ASN A 468 -10.69 -13.52 -11.24
CA ASN A 468 -9.83 -13.33 -10.07
C ASN A 468 -9.12 -11.97 -10.06
N LYS A 469 -9.11 -11.25 -11.20
CA LYS A 469 -8.59 -9.89 -11.30
C LYS A 469 -9.66 -8.87 -10.93
N ASN A 470 -9.77 -8.58 -9.64
CA ASN A 470 -10.72 -7.61 -9.10
C ASN A 470 -10.14 -6.88 -7.88
N ASP A 471 -10.69 -5.71 -7.57
CA ASP A 471 -10.32 -4.90 -6.41
C ASP A 471 -11.19 -5.18 -5.16
N GLY A 472 -11.96 -6.28 -5.19
CA GLY A 472 -12.93 -6.69 -4.19
C GLY A 472 -14.35 -6.20 -4.49
N MET A 473 -14.53 -5.28 -5.45
CA MET A 473 -15.85 -4.77 -5.87
C MET A 473 -16.02 -4.77 -7.39
N VAL A 474 -14.96 -4.43 -8.11
CA VAL A 474 -14.96 -4.20 -9.55
C VAL A 474 -13.85 -5.03 -10.19
N GLU A 475 -14.22 -5.80 -11.20
CA GLU A 475 -13.25 -6.54 -12.00
C GLU A 475 -12.42 -5.58 -12.86
N PHE A 476 -11.14 -5.89 -13.05
CA PHE A 476 -10.23 -5.13 -13.92
C PHE A 476 -10.84 -4.86 -15.31
N GLN A 477 -11.47 -5.88 -15.90
CA GLN A 477 -12.14 -5.77 -17.21
C GLN A 477 -13.36 -4.84 -17.21
N SER A 478 -14.04 -4.69 -16.07
CA SER A 478 -15.12 -3.72 -15.91
C SER A 478 -14.58 -2.30 -15.77
N CYS A 479 -13.38 -2.14 -15.21
CA CYS A 479 -12.67 -0.85 -15.12
C CYS A 479 -12.11 -0.35 -16.45
N ALA A 480 -11.66 -1.26 -17.31
CA ALA A 480 -10.96 -0.94 -18.56
C ALA A 480 -11.71 -1.36 -19.85
N PRO A 481 -13.04 -1.14 -20.01
CA PRO A 481 -13.78 -1.72 -21.13
C PRO A 481 -13.37 -1.14 -22.48
N GLY A 482 -12.83 -2.02 -23.33
CA GLY A 482 -12.32 -1.65 -24.65
C GLY A 482 -11.00 -0.86 -24.61
N ILE A 483 -10.32 -0.82 -23.46
CA ILE A 483 -8.93 -0.37 -23.34
C ILE A 483 -8.06 -1.63 -23.24
N PRO A 484 -7.17 -1.91 -24.21
CA PRO A 484 -6.35 -3.12 -24.19
C PRO A 484 -5.48 -3.21 -22.94
N ALA A 485 -5.38 -4.40 -22.35
CA ALA A 485 -4.51 -4.65 -21.20
C ALA A 485 -3.03 -4.32 -21.48
N SER A 486 -2.58 -4.40 -22.74
CA SER A 486 -1.22 -4.02 -23.16
C SER A 486 -0.91 -2.53 -23.02
N LYS A 487 -1.93 -1.67 -22.85
CA LYS A 487 -1.71 -0.25 -22.54
C LYS A 487 -1.44 -0.01 -21.06
N PHE A 488 -1.77 -0.98 -20.20
CA PHE A 488 -1.56 -0.87 -18.77
C PHE A 488 -0.16 -1.36 -18.40
N GLY A 489 0.49 -0.60 -17.53
CA GLY A 489 1.66 -1.07 -16.81
C GLY A 489 1.39 -1.07 -15.31
N ASP A 490 2.21 -1.80 -14.58
CA ASP A 490 2.06 -2.07 -13.15
C ASP A 490 2.86 -1.10 -12.29
N ASN A 491 3.11 0.09 -12.81
CA ASN A 491 3.95 1.11 -12.19
C ASN A 491 3.20 2.43 -12.04
N TYR A 492 3.44 3.16 -10.94
CA TYR A 492 2.86 4.50 -10.72
C TYR A 492 3.22 5.53 -11.81
N ARG A 493 4.21 5.26 -12.66
CA ARG A 493 4.58 6.10 -13.81
C ARG A 493 3.67 5.86 -15.02
N ASP A 494 2.95 4.75 -15.05
CA ASP A 494 2.08 4.40 -16.16
C ASP A 494 0.77 5.18 -16.11
N ARG A 495 0.45 5.86 -17.20
CA ARG A 495 -0.82 6.59 -17.33
C ARG A 495 -2.05 5.68 -17.17
N PHE A 496 -1.93 4.46 -17.66
CA PHE A 496 -2.87 3.37 -17.42
C PHE A 496 -2.22 2.43 -16.43
N TYR A 497 -2.62 2.54 -15.18
CA TYR A 497 -1.94 1.90 -14.06
C TYR A 497 -2.78 0.72 -13.55
N VAL A 498 -2.23 -0.48 -13.66
CA VAL A 498 -2.82 -1.67 -13.08
C VAL A 498 -2.22 -1.94 -11.70
N THR A 499 -3.07 -2.04 -10.69
CA THR A 499 -2.64 -2.01 -9.29
C THR A 499 -3.03 -3.28 -8.56
N ARG A 500 -2.39 -3.55 -7.42
CA ARG A 500 -2.83 -4.57 -6.46
C ARG A 500 -3.58 -3.94 -5.27
N LEU A 501 -4.23 -2.82 -5.53
CA LEU A 501 -4.98 -2.02 -4.57
C LEU A 501 -6.43 -2.50 -4.52
N ASN A 502 -6.99 -2.55 -3.31
CA ASN A 502 -8.43 -2.77 -3.17
C ASN A 502 -9.23 -1.51 -3.56
N HIS A 503 -10.54 -1.65 -3.63
CA HIS A 503 -11.44 -0.58 -4.07
C HIS A 503 -11.34 0.71 -3.23
N TYR A 504 -10.93 0.62 -1.95
CA TYR A 504 -10.83 1.77 -1.05
C TYR A 504 -9.45 2.43 -1.07
N ASP A 505 -8.39 1.68 -1.36
CA ASP A 505 -7.07 2.29 -1.53
C ASP A 505 -7.02 3.25 -2.73
N MET A 506 -7.83 2.99 -3.77
CA MET A 506 -8.01 3.89 -4.92
C MET A 506 -8.84 5.15 -4.61
N GLN A 507 -9.29 5.32 -3.36
CA GLN A 507 -9.78 6.59 -2.81
C GLN A 507 -8.68 7.37 -2.08
N PHE A 508 -7.43 6.88 -2.12
CA PHE A 508 -6.26 7.41 -1.41
C PHE A 508 -6.32 7.26 0.11
N LEU A 509 -7.21 6.40 0.64
CA LEU A 509 -7.44 6.24 2.09
C LEU A 509 -6.19 5.76 2.83
N ALA A 510 -5.47 4.78 2.28
CA ALA A 510 -4.25 4.25 2.90
C ALA A 510 -2.95 4.93 2.44
N GLY A 511 -2.99 5.85 1.47
CA GLY A 511 -1.76 6.44 0.93
C GLY A 511 -1.02 5.50 -0.03
N ASP A 512 0.31 5.48 0.04
CA ASP A 512 1.20 4.71 -0.84
C ASP A 512 1.84 3.52 -0.10
N GLY A 513 2.11 2.45 -0.85
CA GLY A 513 2.95 1.34 -0.40
C GLY A 513 4.42 1.72 -0.30
N ILE A 514 5.16 1.13 0.65
CA ILE A 514 6.52 1.53 0.99
C ILE A 514 7.57 0.98 0.00
N LEU A 515 7.43 -0.28 -0.41
CA LEU A 515 8.34 -0.98 -1.34
C LEU A 515 7.57 -1.76 -2.41
N ASP A 516 6.47 -1.18 -2.91
CA ASP A 516 5.63 -1.80 -3.94
C ASP A 516 5.09 -0.74 -4.92
N GLU A 517 5.73 -0.64 -6.08
CA GLU A 517 5.33 0.30 -7.13
C GLU A 517 3.94 0.01 -7.74
N MET A 518 3.34 -1.16 -7.45
CA MET A 518 1.96 -1.51 -7.82
C MET A 518 0.91 -1.00 -6.81
N LYS A 519 1.35 -0.38 -5.72
CA LYS A 519 0.50 0.10 -4.63
C LYS A 519 0.74 1.55 -4.24
N MET A 520 1.16 2.40 -5.18
CA MET A 520 1.38 3.84 -4.96
C MET A 520 0.32 4.73 -5.63
N PRO A 521 -0.95 4.75 -5.17
CA PRO A 521 -1.99 5.53 -5.81
C PRO A 521 -1.79 7.05 -5.69
N VAL A 522 -1.29 7.54 -4.55
CA VAL A 522 -1.06 8.98 -4.32
C VAL A 522 0.09 9.44 -5.19
N LYS A 523 1.21 8.71 -5.18
CA LYS A 523 2.35 9.03 -6.06
C LYS A 523 1.96 8.97 -7.54
N TRP A 524 1.16 7.98 -7.96
CA TRP A 524 0.63 7.92 -9.32
C TRP A 524 -0.07 9.22 -9.68
N PHE A 525 -1.03 9.67 -8.86
CA PHE A 525 -1.78 10.91 -9.12
C PHE A 525 -0.87 12.14 -9.14
N GLU A 526 0.05 12.24 -8.16
CA GLU A 526 0.99 13.36 -8.04
C GLU A 526 1.91 13.50 -9.27
N CYS A 527 2.33 12.37 -9.85
CA CYS A 527 3.30 12.32 -10.95
C CYS A 527 2.67 12.23 -12.35
N LEU A 528 1.33 12.12 -12.42
CA LEU A 528 0.60 11.76 -13.63
C LEU A 528 0.61 12.85 -14.70
N LEU A 529 0.33 14.09 -14.28
CA LEU A 529 -0.04 15.21 -15.16
C LEU A 529 1.03 16.27 -15.23
#